data_AF-A0A9E5CAB6-F1
#
_entry.id   AF-A0A9E5CAB6-F1
#
_cell.length_a   1.000
_cell.length_b   1.000
_cell.length_c   1.000
_cell.angle_alpha   90.00
_cell.angle_beta   90.00
_cell.angle_gamma   90.00
#
_symmetry.space_group_name_H-M   'P 1'
#
loop_
_entity.id
_entity.type
_entity.pdbx_description
1 polymer ?
#
loop_
_entity_poly.entity_id
_entity_poly.type
_entity_poly.pdbx_seq_one_letter_code
_entity_poly.pdbx_strand_id
1 'polypeptide(L)' 'MTIPTQKADDADIFFDHLAILRDYAEKIFVDGVELDYGQQAERDMRMANFMEVGERCEFTPQQLVRLLFAELFVP' A
#
# COMPACT_ATOMS: atom_id res chain seq x y z
N MET A 1 -13.32 26.10 -14.18
CA MET A 1 -14.01 25.01 -13.45
C MET A 1 -13.00 23.89 -13.27
N THR A 2 -12.33 23.87 -12.14
CA THR A 2 -11.36 22.81 -11.81
C THR A 2 -12.13 21.74 -11.06
N ILE A 3 -12.17 20.53 -11.61
CA ILE A 3 -12.45 19.32 -10.82
C ILE A 3 -11.14 18.51 -10.80
N PRO A 4 -10.19 18.82 -9.90
CA PRO A 4 -9.02 18.00 -9.63
C PRO A 4 -9.30 16.94 -8.55
N THR A 5 -10.54 16.87 -8.03
CA THR A 5 -10.87 16.20 -6.77
C THR A 5 -10.63 14.70 -6.82
N GLN A 6 -11.11 13.99 -7.84
CA GLN A 6 -11.03 12.53 -7.87
C GLN A 6 -9.59 11.99 -7.90
N LYS A 7 -8.65 12.67 -8.58
CA LYS A 7 -7.24 12.26 -8.60
C LYS A 7 -6.52 12.54 -7.28
N ALA A 8 -6.89 13.62 -6.59
CA ALA A 8 -6.37 13.90 -5.26
C ALA A 8 -6.90 12.89 -4.24
N ASP A 9 -8.21 12.59 -4.30
CA ASP A 9 -8.86 11.61 -3.45
C ASP A 9 -8.27 10.19 -3.65
N ASP A 10 -8.01 9.79 -4.90
CA ASP A 10 -7.34 8.51 -5.19
C ASP A 10 -5.89 8.49 -4.67
N ALA A 11 -5.15 9.59 -4.74
CA ALA A 11 -3.79 9.66 -4.21
C ALA A 11 -3.75 9.52 -2.68
N ASP A 12 -4.67 10.18 -1.97
CA ASP A 12 -4.77 10.09 -0.51
C ASP A 12 -5.10 8.64 -0.08
N ILE A 13 -6.09 8.03 -0.73
CA ILE A 13 -6.46 6.62 -0.50
C ILE A 13 -5.28 5.68 -0.80
N PHE A 14 -4.54 5.95 -1.88
CA PHE A 14 -3.36 5.17 -2.25
C PHE A 14 -2.29 5.19 -1.15
N PHE A 15 -1.93 6.37 -0.64
CA PHE A 15 -0.91 6.50 0.38
C PHE A 15 -1.35 5.93 1.74
N ASP A 16 -2.63 6.02 2.08
CA ASP A 16 -3.18 5.37 3.28
C ASP A 16 -3.05 3.84 3.21
N HIS A 17 -3.37 3.24 2.06
CA HIS A 17 -3.17 1.81 1.85
C HIS A 17 -1.70 1.42 1.89
N LEU A 18 -0.84 2.21 1.24
CA LEU A 18 0.60 1.97 1.21
C LEU A 18 1.21 1.99 2.61
N ALA A 19 0.85 2.97 3.45
CA ALA A 19 1.37 3.09 4.81
C ALA A 19 1.07 1.84 5.65
N ILE A 20 -0.19 1.39 5.65
CA ILE A 20 -0.60 0.20 6.42
C ILE A 20 0.06 -1.07 5.88
N LEU A 21 0.17 -1.20 4.57
CA LEU A 21 0.84 -2.35 3.97
C LEU A 21 2.35 -2.36 4.28
N ARG A 22 3.00 -1.19 4.40
CA ARG A 22 4.39 -1.07 4.84
C ARG A 22 4.55 -1.51 6.29
N ASP A 23 3.66 -1.09 7.19
CA ASP A 23 3.69 -1.54 8.59
C ASP A 23 3.58 -3.06 8.71
N TYR A 24 2.71 -3.69 7.89
CA TYR A 24 2.62 -5.15 7.86
C TYR A 24 3.86 -5.81 7.24
N ALA A 25 4.42 -5.21 6.20
CA ALA A 25 5.65 -5.71 5.59
C ALA A 25 6.82 -5.65 6.58
N GLU A 26 6.94 -4.58 7.36
CA GLU A 26 7.95 -4.43 8.42
C GLU A 26 7.78 -5.51 9.49
N LYS A 27 6.57 -5.66 10.03
CA LYS A 27 6.27 -6.70 11.03
C LYS A 27 6.67 -8.10 10.54
N ILE A 28 6.32 -8.45 9.30
CA ILE A 28 6.58 -9.80 8.76
C ILE A 28 8.06 -9.99 8.44
N PHE A 29 8.67 -9.05 7.71
CA PHE A 29 9.98 -9.26 7.08
C PHE A 29 11.15 -8.72 7.90
N VAL A 30 10.93 -7.73 8.75
CA VAL A 30 11.95 -7.13 9.61
C VAL A 30 11.84 -7.70 11.03
N ASP A 31 10.63 -7.67 11.62
CA ASP A 31 10.44 -8.10 13.01
C ASP A 31 10.22 -9.62 13.15
N GLY A 32 9.88 -10.31 12.06
CA GLY A 32 9.57 -11.74 12.07
C GLY A 32 8.27 -12.09 12.81
N VAL A 33 7.35 -11.12 12.89
CA VAL A 33 6.06 -11.25 13.57
C VAL A 33 5.00 -11.77 12.58
N GLU A 34 4.33 -12.85 12.97
CA GLU A 34 3.17 -13.34 12.23
C GLU A 34 1.95 -12.46 12.46
N LEU A 35 1.22 -12.17 11.38
CA LEU A 35 -0.05 -11.45 11.46
C LEU A 35 -1.16 -12.38 11.96
N ASP A 36 -2.02 -11.88 12.84
CA ASP A 36 -3.24 -12.59 13.24
C ASP A 36 -4.26 -12.65 12.09
N TYR A 37 -5.34 -13.42 12.27
CA TYR A 37 -6.38 -13.59 11.24
C TYR A 37 -7.01 -12.26 10.79
N GLY A 38 -7.25 -11.33 11.73
CA GLY A 38 -7.82 -10.02 11.42
C GLY A 38 -6.85 -9.16 10.62
N GLN A 39 -5.58 -9.16 11.00
CA GLN A 39 -4.51 -8.46 10.30
C GLN A 39 -4.24 -9.02 8.90
N GLN A 40 -4.31 -10.35 8.72
CA GLN A 40 -4.21 -10.97 7.39
C GLN A 40 -5.37 -10.55 6.49
N ALA A 41 -6.60 -10.57 7.01
CA ALA A 41 -7.78 -10.14 6.27
C ALA A 41 -7.71 -8.64 5.90
N GLU A 42 -7.25 -7.79 6.83
CA GLU A 42 -7.03 -6.37 6.53
C GLU A 42 -5.94 -6.20 5.47
N ARG A 43 -4.78 -6.86 5.61
CA ARG A 43 -3.70 -6.82 4.61
C ARG A 43 -4.21 -7.19 3.21
N ASP A 44 -5.00 -8.25 3.08
CA ASP A 44 -5.48 -8.72 1.78
C ASP A 44 -6.46 -7.73 1.14
N MET A 45 -7.37 -7.16 1.92
CA MET A 45 -8.26 -6.08 1.47
C MET A 45 -7.45 -4.84 1.05
N ARG A 46 -6.49 -4.41 1.88
CA ARG A 46 -5.64 -3.24 1.61
C ARG A 46 -4.80 -3.46 0.36
N MET A 47 -4.29 -4.66 0.13
CA MET A 47 -3.53 -5.01 -1.08
C MET A 47 -4.38 -4.93 -2.33
N ALA A 48 -5.62 -5.46 -2.29
CA ALA A 48 -6.54 -5.37 -3.41
C ALA A 48 -6.84 -3.90 -3.78
N ASN A 49 -7.17 -3.07 -2.77
CA ASN A 49 -7.43 -1.65 -3.00
C ASN A 49 -6.17 -0.90 -3.45
N PHE A 50 -5.01 -1.16 -2.86
CA PHE A 50 -3.73 -0.55 -3.25
C PHE A 50 -3.41 -0.80 -4.73
N MET A 51 -3.63 -2.03 -5.22
CA MET A 51 -3.43 -2.37 -6.63
C MET A 51 -4.45 -1.66 -7.53
N GLU A 52 -5.72 -1.64 -7.15
CA GLU A 52 -6.80 -0.98 -7.92
C GLU A 52 -6.57 0.53 -8.03
N VAL A 53 -6.32 1.21 -6.91
CA VAL A 53 -6.07 2.66 -6.87
C VAL A 53 -4.73 3.00 -7.52
N GLY A 54 -3.72 2.14 -7.35
CA GLY A 54 -2.43 2.26 -8.00
C GLY A 54 -2.53 2.26 -9.53
N GLU A 55 -3.34 1.36 -10.10
CA GLU A 55 -3.61 1.31 -11.53
C GLU A 55 -4.32 2.59 -12.01
N ARG A 56 -5.31 3.12 -11.26
CA ARG A 56 -5.97 4.40 -11.57
C ARG A 56 -5.00 5.59 -11.53
N CYS A 57 -3.98 5.51 -10.68
CA CYS A 57 -2.89 6.47 -10.60
C CYS A 57 -1.78 6.25 -11.65
N GLU A 58 -1.99 5.35 -12.62
CA GLU A 58 -1.07 5.03 -13.70
C GLU A 58 0.26 4.39 -13.25
N PHE A 59 0.30 3.80 -12.05
CA PHE A 59 1.45 3.03 -11.60
C PHE A 59 1.46 1.62 -12.21
N THR A 60 2.65 1.16 -12.61
CA THR A 60 2.84 -0.24 -13.01
C THR A 60 2.96 -1.14 -11.78
N PRO A 61 2.68 -2.45 -11.91
CA PRO A 61 2.90 -3.41 -10.83
C PRO A 61 4.34 -3.37 -10.27
N GLN A 62 5.36 -3.15 -11.12
CA GLN A 62 6.73 -3.05 -10.63
C GLN A 62 6.97 -1.78 -9.80
N GLN A 63 6.34 -0.66 -10.16
CA GLN A 63 6.43 0.57 -9.37
C GLN A 63 5.72 0.42 -8.03
N LEU A 64 4.56 -0.23 -8.01
CA LEU A 64 3.81 -0.53 -6.78
C LEU A 64 4.62 -1.38 -5.80
N VAL A 65 5.25 -2.46 -6.29
CA VAL A 65 6.14 -3.29 -5.47
C VAL A 65 7.33 -2.48 -4.95
N ARG A 66 7.96 -1.64 -5.79
CA ARG A 66 9.07 -0.79 -5.35
C ARG A 66 8.65 0.18 -4.26
N LEU A 67 7.47 0.79 -4.36
CA LEU A 67 6.94 1.69 -3.34
C LEU A 67 6.65 0.96 -2.03
N LEU A 68 6.06 -0.23 -2.12
CA LEU A 68 5.71 -1.06 -0.95
C LEU A 68 6.94 -1.48 -0.14
N PHE A 69 8.04 -1.83 -0.81
CA PHE A 69 9.26 -2.29 -0.15
C PHE A 69 10.35 -1.22 -0.10
N ALA A 70 10.03 0.03 -0.46
CA ALA A 70 10.97 1.13 -0.41
C ALA A 70 11.48 1.30 1.03
N GLU A 71 12.81 1.37 1.18
CA GLU A 71 13.50 1.64 2.44
C GLU A 71 13.28 0.61 3.56
N LEU A 72 12.51 -0.46 3.32
CA LEU A 72 12.18 -1.47 4.33
C LEU A 72 13.41 -2.22 4.86
N PHE A 73 14.47 -2.30 4.05
CA PHE A 73 15.71 -3.02 4.36
C PHE A 73 16.93 -2.09 4.43
N VAL A 74 16.70 -0.77 4.53
CA VAL A 74 17.78 0.19 4.71
C VAL A 74 18.09 0.26 6.21
N PRO A 75 19.36 0.06 6.62
CA PRO A 75 19.77 0.05 8.04
C PRO A 75 19.73 1.43 8.71
#